data_AF-M4FCJ9-F1
#
_entry.id   AF-M4FCJ9-F1
#
_cell.length_a   1.000
_cell.length_b   1.000
_cell.length_c   1.000
_cell.angle_alpha   90.00
_cell.angle_beta   90.00
_cell.angle_gamma   90.00
#
_symmetry.space_group_name_H-M   'P 1'
#
loop_
_entity.id
_entity.type
_entity.pdbx_description
1 polymer ?
#
loop_
_entity_poly.entity_id
_entity_poly.type
_entity_poly.pdbx_seq_one_letter_code
_entity_poly.pdbx_strand_id
1 'polypeptide(L)'
;MMNEAKIRMNDNNEGNKEAIGSGLLRDWSELNKECLIDIVSRLSMEERWRGPMLVCKPWMYACDDPSLNSVFDLDTWFEGSRISNLWFSYEFEQKVDSFLRCVVDRSQGGLKEIRVRHCSDQSLLYAAERCPSLEVLCLKSCLSVTDASISKIATSCPNLERP
;
A
#
# COMPACT_ATOMS: atom_id res chain seq x y z
N MET A 1 0.85 -64.77 38.23
CA MET A 1 -0.26 -64.26 37.40
C MET A 1 -0.81 -63.01 38.06
N MET A 2 -0.77 -61.88 37.33
CA MET A 2 -1.46 -60.57 37.52
C MET A 2 -1.39 -59.89 38.91
N ASN A 3 -0.71 -58.73 39.13
CA ASN A 3 -0.88 -57.35 38.61
C ASN A 3 -2.30 -56.77 38.87
N GLU A 4 -2.55 -55.62 39.51
CA GLU A 4 -1.73 -54.44 39.86
C GLU A 4 -2.19 -53.78 41.17
N ALA A 5 -1.22 -53.31 41.97
CA ALA A 5 -1.42 -52.46 43.14
C ALA A 5 -1.22 -50.98 42.76
N LYS A 6 -2.14 -50.15 43.23
CA LYS A 6 -2.14 -48.70 43.12
C LYS A 6 -1.27 -48.12 44.25
N ILE A 7 -0.14 -47.47 43.94
CA ILE A 7 0.60 -46.65 44.91
C ILE A 7 1.05 -45.34 44.25
N ARG A 8 0.75 -44.23 44.94
CA ARG A 8 1.11 -42.84 44.63
C ARG A 8 2.50 -42.48 45.14
N MET A 9 3.01 -41.37 44.60
CA MET A 9 4.10 -40.49 45.11
C MET A 9 5.50 -41.09 44.92
N ASN A 10 6.52 -40.39 44.43
CA ASN A 10 6.94 -39.02 44.71
C ASN A 10 8.07 -38.66 43.72
N ASP A 11 7.86 -37.73 42.78
CA ASP A 11 8.94 -37.25 41.90
C ASP A 11 9.53 -35.96 42.48
N ASN A 12 10.62 -36.12 43.23
CA ASN A 12 11.62 -35.08 43.42
C ASN A 12 12.93 -35.58 42.81
N ASN A 13 13.31 -35.04 41.66
CA ASN A 13 14.72 -34.96 41.30
C ASN A 13 14.98 -33.66 40.51
N GLU A 14 15.60 -32.70 41.19
CA GLU A 14 16.18 -31.50 40.61
C GLU A 14 17.44 -31.83 39.81
N GLY A 15 17.66 -31.07 38.73
CA GLY A 15 18.90 -31.04 37.95
C GLY A 15 18.70 -31.66 36.57
N ASN A 16 18.82 -30.96 35.45
CA ASN A 16 19.74 -29.87 35.17
C ASN A 16 19.21 -29.02 34.00
N LYS A 17 19.61 -27.75 34.02
CA LYS A 17 19.22 -26.67 33.13
C LYS A 17 19.63 -26.95 31.68
N GLU A 18 18.71 -26.73 30.75
CA GLU A 18 18.99 -26.11 29.46
C GLU A 18 17.70 -25.43 28.99
N ALA A 19 17.48 -24.20 29.47
CA ALA A 19 16.51 -23.30 28.88
C ALA A 19 17.06 -22.88 27.52
N ILE A 20 16.69 -23.62 26.48
CA ILE A 20 16.85 -23.18 25.09
C ILE A 20 16.04 -21.89 24.99
N GLY A 21 16.75 -20.77 24.85
CA GLY A 21 16.19 -19.43 24.83
C GLY A 21 15.00 -19.39 23.89
N SER A 22 13.81 -19.19 24.45
CA SER A 22 12.65 -18.76 23.69
C SER A 22 13.02 -17.39 23.15
N GLY A 23 13.48 -17.36 21.90
CA GLY A 23 13.47 -16.15 21.11
C GLY A 23 12.07 -15.60 21.23
N LEU A 24 11.92 -14.50 21.96
CA LEU A 24 10.69 -13.73 22.08
C LEU A 24 10.21 -13.48 20.65
N LEU A 25 9.25 -14.28 20.19
CA LEU A 25 8.42 -13.91 19.06
C LEU A 25 7.72 -12.64 19.53
N ARG A 26 8.29 -11.48 19.21
CA ARG A 26 7.74 -10.19 19.62
C ARG A 26 6.33 -10.14 19.07
N ASP A 27 5.37 -10.13 19.98
CA ASP A 27 3.99 -9.99 19.62
C ASP A 27 3.76 -8.55 19.19
N TRP A 28 3.76 -8.34 17.87
CA TRP A 28 3.47 -7.05 17.26
C TRP A 28 1.96 -6.72 17.32
N SER A 29 1.12 -7.60 17.91
CA SER A 29 -0.32 -7.38 18.04
C SER A 29 -0.68 -6.17 18.92
N GLU A 30 0.22 -5.75 19.82
CA GLU A 30 0.01 -4.61 20.72
C GLU A 30 0.40 -3.25 20.14
N LEU A 31 0.92 -3.20 18.90
CA LEU A 31 1.24 -1.93 18.28
C LEU A 31 -0.06 -1.14 18.01
N ASN A 32 -0.18 0.03 18.63
CA ASN A 32 -1.31 0.90 18.39
C ASN A 32 -1.30 1.45 16.95
N LYS A 33 -2.45 1.96 16.51
CA LYS A 33 -2.66 2.46 15.13
C LYS A 33 -1.63 3.53 14.75
N GLU A 34 -1.28 4.43 15.66
CA GLU A 34 -0.36 5.55 15.40
C GLU A 34 1.06 5.04 15.12
N CYS A 35 1.54 4.07 15.90
CA CYS A 35 2.84 3.45 15.67
C CYS A 35 2.88 2.69 14.33
N LEU A 36 1.80 2.02 13.94
CA LEU A 36 1.72 1.37 12.62
C LEU A 36 1.79 2.40 11.49
N ILE A 37 1.06 3.51 11.62
CA ILE A 37 1.11 4.63 10.66
C ILE A 37 2.53 5.21 10.57
N ASP A 38 3.21 5.46 11.69
CA ASP A 38 4.60 5.96 11.67
C ASP A 38 5.53 5.01 10.91
N ILE A 39 5.43 3.70 11.17
CA ILE A 39 6.22 2.69 10.47
C ILE A 39 5.93 2.72 8.97
N VAL A 40 4.66 2.67 8.58
CA VAL A 40 4.30 2.64 7.14
C VAL A 40 4.54 3.97 6.44
N SER A 41 4.61 5.09 7.16
CA SER A 41 4.94 6.42 6.61
C SER A 41 6.38 6.50 6.07
N ARG A 42 7.26 5.62 6.57
CA ARG A 42 8.66 5.51 6.14
C ARG A 42 8.83 4.64 4.89
N LEU A 43 7.76 4.01 4.43
CA LEU A 43 7.76 3.13 3.27
C LEU A 43 7.27 3.86 2.04
N SER A 44 7.93 3.60 0.92
CA SER A 44 7.45 4.03 -0.40
C SER A 44 6.09 3.42 -0.70
N MET A 45 5.42 3.99 -1.71
CA MET A 45 4.13 3.47 -2.17
C MET A 45 4.22 2.00 -2.59
N GLU A 46 5.28 1.65 -3.33
CA GLU A 46 5.52 0.28 -3.78
C GLU A 46 5.70 -0.68 -2.60
N GLU A 47 6.52 -0.31 -1.61
CA GLU A 47 6.78 -1.15 -0.44
C GLU A 47 5.52 -1.42 0.37
N ARG A 48 4.68 -0.39 0.57
CA ARG A 48 3.39 -0.52 1.26
C ARG A 48 2.48 -1.55 0.59
N TRP A 49 2.45 -1.55 -0.74
CA TRP A 49 1.57 -2.42 -1.53
C TRP A 49 2.04 -3.86 -1.61
N ARG A 50 3.36 -4.08 -1.64
CA ARG A 50 3.95 -5.42 -1.76
C ARG A 50 4.12 -6.12 -0.41
N GLY A 51 4.06 -5.38 0.70
CA GLY A 51 4.28 -5.93 2.05
C GLY A 51 3.11 -5.62 3.01
N PRO A 52 3.16 -4.50 3.75
CA PRO A 52 2.20 -4.13 4.79
C PRO A 52 0.73 -4.40 4.50
N MET A 53 0.24 -4.06 3.30
CA MET A 53 -1.17 -4.25 2.94
C MET A 53 -1.62 -5.72 2.91
N LEU A 54 -0.68 -6.67 2.83
CA LEU A 54 -0.95 -8.10 2.72
C LEU A 54 -0.75 -8.87 4.04
N VAL A 55 -0.29 -8.20 5.10
CA VAL A 55 0.03 -8.87 6.38
C VAL A 55 -1.23 -9.20 7.17
N CYS A 56 -1.97 -8.18 7.60
CA CYS A 56 -3.22 -8.30 8.34
C CYS A 56 -4.03 -6.99 8.31
N LYS A 57 -5.28 -7.02 8.80
CA LYS A 57 -6.20 -5.86 8.76
C LYS A 57 -5.60 -4.58 9.39
N PRO A 58 -4.98 -4.58 10.58
CA PRO A 58 -4.37 -3.37 11.14
C PRO A 58 -3.31 -2.72 10.24
N TRP A 59 -2.44 -3.52 9.62
CA TRP A 59 -1.41 -3.00 8.70
C TRP A 59 -2.01 -2.47 7.40
N MET A 60 -3.01 -3.15 6.86
CA MET A 60 -3.80 -2.67 5.73
C MET A 60 -4.46 -1.32 6.06
N TYR A 61 -5.17 -1.22 7.19
CA TYR A 61 -5.83 0.01 7.62
C TYR A 61 -4.85 1.15 7.93
N ALA A 62 -3.66 0.84 8.43
CA ALA A 62 -2.61 1.85 8.59
C ALA A 62 -2.14 2.39 7.23
N CYS A 63 -2.01 1.53 6.22
CA CYS A 63 -1.66 1.97 4.86
C CYS A 63 -2.80 2.73 4.15
N ASP A 64 -4.05 2.47 4.52
CA ASP A 64 -5.23 3.19 4.04
C ASP A 64 -5.40 4.57 4.71
N ASP A 65 -4.53 4.95 5.66
CA ASP A 65 -4.62 6.27 6.29
C ASP A 65 -4.49 7.38 5.23
N PRO A 66 -5.44 8.33 5.15
CA PRO A 66 -5.44 9.35 4.10
C PRO A 66 -4.16 10.19 4.05
N SER A 67 -3.51 10.40 5.20
CA SER A 67 -2.27 11.18 5.29
C SER A 67 -1.11 10.58 4.48
N LEU A 68 -1.15 9.28 4.22
CA LEU A 68 -0.12 8.55 3.48
C LEU A 68 -0.43 8.45 1.98
N ASN A 69 -1.60 8.89 1.54
CA ASN A 69 -2.12 8.73 0.18
C ASN A 69 -2.22 10.10 -0.54
N SER A 70 -1.31 11.02 -0.20
CA SER A 70 -1.19 12.35 -0.81
C SER A 70 -0.38 12.36 -2.11
N VAL A 71 0.36 11.29 -2.40
CA VAL A 71 1.21 11.16 -3.59
C VAL A 71 0.98 9.79 -4.24
N PHE A 72 0.67 9.80 -5.54
CA PHE A 72 0.68 8.63 -6.39
C PHE A 72 1.78 8.78 -7.44
N ASP A 73 2.93 8.15 -7.19
CA ASP A 73 4.07 8.15 -8.10
C ASP A 73 4.35 6.73 -8.58
N LEU A 74 3.96 6.45 -9.83
CA LEU A 74 4.32 5.21 -10.53
C LEU A 74 5.58 5.38 -11.38
N ASP A 75 6.10 6.59 -11.55
CA ASP A 75 7.27 6.87 -12.37
C ASP A 75 8.49 6.10 -11.85
N THR A 76 8.65 6.10 -10.52
CA THR A 76 9.67 5.35 -9.77
C THR A 76 9.59 3.83 -9.96
N TRP A 77 8.37 3.29 -10.14
CA TRP A 77 8.16 1.85 -10.38
C TRP A 77 8.71 1.40 -11.74
N PHE A 78 8.61 2.25 -12.77
CA PHE A 78 9.15 1.94 -14.09
C PHE A 78 10.68 2.08 -14.17
N GLU A 79 11.29 2.95 -13.35
CA GLU A 79 12.75 3.10 -13.33
C GLU A 79 13.44 1.89 -12.70
N GLY A 80 12.82 1.24 -11.71
CA GLY A 80 13.31 0.01 -11.09
C GLY A 80 13.03 -1.26 -11.90
N SER A 81 12.10 -1.22 -12.86
CA SER A 81 11.61 -2.39 -13.58
C SER A 81 12.17 -2.44 -15.01
N ARG A 82 12.79 -3.56 -15.40
CA ARG A 82 13.33 -3.79 -16.77
C ARG A 82 12.21 -4.00 -17.81
N ILE A 83 11.06 -3.34 -17.66
CA ILE A 83 9.95 -3.40 -18.62
C ILE A 83 10.29 -2.44 -19.76
N SER A 84 11.33 -2.80 -20.50
CA SER A 84 11.79 -2.09 -21.69
C SER A 84 10.74 -2.22 -22.79
N ASN A 85 9.97 -1.15 -23.01
CA ASN A 85 9.30 -0.82 -24.28
C ASN A 85 8.52 -1.94 -25.01
N LEU A 86 8.04 -2.95 -24.29
CA LEU A 86 7.09 -3.90 -24.85
C LEU A 86 5.75 -3.18 -24.94
N TRP A 87 5.06 -3.35 -26.08
CA TRP A 87 3.66 -2.98 -26.27
C TRP A 87 2.89 -3.15 -24.96
N PHE A 88 2.54 -2.04 -24.30
CA PHE A 88 1.80 -2.12 -23.05
C PHE A 88 0.38 -2.55 -23.39
N SER A 89 -0.05 -3.69 -22.82
CA SER A 89 -1.36 -4.25 -23.09
C SER A 89 -2.45 -3.40 -22.44
N TYR A 90 -3.66 -3.46 -22.99
CA TYR A 90 -4.86 -2.92 -22.33
C TYR A 90 -5.01 -3.42 -20.88
N GLU A 91 -4.62 -4.67 -20.62
CA GLU A 91 -4.64 -5.25 -19.27
C GLU A 91 -3.68 -4.51 -18.30
N PHE A 92 -2.53 -4.05 -18.80
CA PHE A 92 -1.58 -3.29 -17.99
C PHE A 92 -2.13 -1.90 -17.65
N GLU A 93 -2.69 -1.19 -18.63
CA GLU A 93 -3.37 0.10 -18.42
C GLU A 93 -4.50 -0.04 -17.39
N GLN A 94 -5.31 -1.10 -17.49
CA GLN A 94 -6.37 -1.38 -16.53
C GLN A 94 -5.86 -1.61 -15.10
N LYS A 95 -4.66 -2.19 -14.93
CA LYS A 95 -4.02 -2.34 -13.61
C LYS A 95 -3.56 -0.99 -13.07
N VAL A 96 -2.92 -0.17 -13.90
CA VAL A 96 -2.53 1.21 -13.54
C VAL A 96 -3.75 2.02 -13.13
N ASP A 97 -4.84 1.95 -13.91
CA ASP A 97 -6.09 2.63 -13.62
C ASP A 97 -6.70 2.17 -12.29
N SER A 98 -6.70 0.85 -12.05
CA SER A 98 -7.19 0.28 -10.79
C SER A 98 -6.38 0.78 -9.59
N PHE A 99 -5.05 0.86 -9.74
CA PHE A 99 -4.17 1.39 -8.71
C PHE A 99 -4.45 2.87 -8.44
N LEU A 100 -4.54 3.70 -9.49
CA LEU A 100 -4.86 5.12 -9.34
C LEU A 100 -6.20 5.30 -8.62
N ARG A 101 -7.24 4.55 -9.00
CA ARG A 101 -8.55 4.63 -8.32
C ARG A 101 -8.46 4.25 -6.84
N CYS A 102 -7.73 3.19 -6.49
CA CYS A 102 -7.54 2.84 -5.08
C CYS A 102 -6.88 3.97 -4.28
N VAL A 103 -5.89 4.67 -4.84
CA VAL A 103 -5.25 5.81 -4.16
C VAL A 103 -6.19 6.99 -4.04
N VAL A 104 -6.93 7.30 -5.11
CA VAL A 104 -7.96 8.35 -5.09
C VAL A 104 -8.95 8.10 -3.96
N ASP A 105 -9.46 6.88 -3.82
CA ASP A 105 -10.42 6.51 -2.77
C ASP A 105 -9.81 6.64 -1.36
N ARG A 106 -8.58 6.14 -1.18
CA ARG A 106 -7.85 6.21 0.10
C ARG A 106 -7.49 7.63 0.51
N SER A 107 -7.21 8.49 -0.46
CA SER A 107 -6.80 9.87 -0.21
C SER A 107 -7.92 10.72 0.39
N GLN A 108 -9.19 10.31 0.23
CA GLN A 108 -10.36 11.06 0.66
C GLN A 108 -10.33 12.54 0.20
N GLY A 109 -9.81 12.76 -1.01
CA GLY A 109 -9.65 14.09 -1.61
C GLY A 109 -8.39 14.86 -1.22
N GLY A 110 -7.52 14.25 -0.42
CA GLY A 110 -6.20 14.77 -0.04
C GLY A 110 -5.05 14.41 -0.99
N LEU A 111 -5.34 13.78 -2.14
CA LEU A 111 -4.31 13.47 -3.16
C LEU A 111 -3.83 14.77 -3.81
N LYS A 112 -2.52 15.03 -3.69
CA LYS A 112 -1.85 16.25 -4.15
C LYS A 112 -1.03 16.03 -5.42
N GLU A 113 -0.41 14.85 -5.57
CA GLU A 113 0.45 14.58 -6.72
C GLU A 113 0.06 13.29 -7.42
N ILE A 114 -0.11 13.36 -8.75
CA ILE A 114 -0.27 12.22 -9.64
C ILE A 114 0.88 12.25 -10.66
N ARG A 115 1.76 11.26 -10.58
CA ARG A 115 2.84 11.00 -11.56
C ARG A 115 2.67 9.59 -12.08
N VAL A 116 2.11 9.47 -13.28
CA VAL A 116 1.67 8.17 -13.82
C VAL A 116 2.12 7.96 -15.25
N ARG A 117 2.28 6.68 -15.62
CA ARG A 117 2.45 6.25 -17.00
C ARG A 117 1.37 5.26 -17.39
N HIS A 118 0.97 5.28 -18.66
CA HIS A 118 0.02 4.30 -19.23
C HIS A 118 -1.33 4.23 -18.48
N CYS A 119 -1.90 5.38 -18.10
CA CYS A 119 -3.27 5.47 -17.60
C CYS A 119 -4.24 5.83 -18.72
N SER A 120 -5.54 5.56 -18.50
CA SER A 120 -6.61 5.96 -19.41
C SER A 120 -7.32 7.24 -18.99
N ASP A 121 -8.14 7.80 -19.89
CA ASP A 121 -9.09 8.86 -19.57
C ASP A 121 -10.00 8.53 -18.38
N GLN A 122 -10.43 7.27 -18.26
CA GLN A 122 -11.41 6.89 -17.26
C GLN A 122 -10.87 7.06 -15.84
N SER A 123 -9.60 6.75 -15.59
CA SER A 123 -8.99 6.91 -14.27
C SER A 123 -8.67 8.37 -13.96
N LEU A 124 -8.28 9.18 -14.97
CA LEU A 124 -8.11 10.63 -14.80
C LEU A 124 -9.42 11.35 -14.52
N LEU A 125 -10.50 11.04 -15.25
CA LEU A 125 -11.82 11.59 -14.96
C LEU A 125 -12.28 11.26 -13.53
N TYR A 126 -12.04 10.02 -13.10
CA TYR A 126 -12.34 9.59 -11.73
C TYR A 126 -11.58 10.40 -10.68
N ALA A 127 -10.28 10.65 -10.90
CA ALA A 127 -9.45 11.48 -10.05
C ALA A 127 -9.93 12.94 -10.04
N ALA A 128 -10.27 13.51 -11.20
CA ALA A 128 -10.78 14.87 -11.32
C ALA A 128 -12.01 15.12 -10.45
N GLU A 129 -12.91 14.14 -10.33
CA GLU A 129 -14.12 14.28 -9.53
C GLU A 129 -13.88 14.23 -8.02
N ARG A 130 -12.77 13.64 -7.58
CA ARG A 130 -12.55 13.26 -6.17
C ARG A 130 -11.35 13.92 -5.52
N CYS A 131 -10.43 14.48 -6.30
CA CYS A 131 -9.18 15.05 -5.82
C CYS A 131 -9.10 16.56 -6.11
N PRO A 132 -9.92 17.40 -5.44
CA PRO A 132 -9.88 18.85 -5.63
C PRO A 132 -8.56 19.48 -5.13
N SER A 133 -7.84 18.77 -4.24
CA SER A 133 -6.55 19.20 -3.68
C SER A 133 -5.35 18.87 -4.58
N LEU A 134 -5.58 18.37 -5.80
CA LEU A 134 -4.49 18.02 -6.71
C LEU A 134 -3.69 19.27 -7.10
N GLU A 135 -2.38 19.21 -6.89
CA GLU A 135 -1.40 20.26 -7.10
C GLU A 135 -0.47 19.93 -8.28
N VAL A 136 -0.09 18.65 -8.45
CA VAL A 136 0.81 18.21 -9.52
C VAL A 136 0.20 17.08 -10.34
N LEU A 137 0.23 17.23 -11.67
CA LEU A 137 -0.10 16.19 -12.63
C LEU A 137 1.04 16.00 -13.63
N CYS A 138 1.63 14.80 -13.65
CA CYS A 138 2.62 14.38 -14.63
C CYS A 138 2.14 13.12 -15.33
N LEU A 139 1.96 13.21 -16.65
CA LEU A 139 1.53 12.11 -17.51
C LEU A 139 2.64 11.76 -18.49
N LYS A 140 3.07 10.50 -18.51
CA LYS A 140 4.05 10.00 -19.48
C LYS A 140 3.52 8.77 -20.20
N SER A 141 3.63 8.72 -21.52
CA SER A 141 3.21 7.54 -22.30
C SER A 141 1.74 7.11 -22.09
N CYS A 142 0.85 8.04 -21.74
CA CYS A 142 -0.59 7.79 -21.58
C CYS A 142 -1.30 8.01 -22.93
N LEU A 143 -1.22 7.02 -23.82
CA LEU A 143 -1.72 7.13 -25.21
C LEU A 143 -3.26 7.20 -25.30
N SER A 144 -3.96 6.69 -24.28
CA SER A 144 -5.43 6.68 -24.21
C SER A 144 -6.00 7.93 -23.54
N VAL A 145 -5.15 8.91 -23.20
CA VAL A 145 -5.57 10.17 -22.57
C VAL A 145 -5.86 11.23 -23.63
N THR A 146 -7.00 11.89 -23.49
CA THR A 146 -7.47 12.95 -24.40
C THR A 146 -7.55 14.31 -23.71
N ASP A 147 -7.57 15.37 -24.51
CA ASP A 147 -7.73 16.75 -24.02
C ASP A 147 -9.01 16.94 -23.19
N ALA A 148 -10.03 16.10 -23.38
CA ALA A 148 -11.26 16.16 -22.61
C ALA A 148 -11.03 15.84 -21.12
N SER A 149 -10.25 14.80 -20.80
CA SER A 149 -9.95 14.46 -19.41
C SER A 149 -8.98 15.45 -18.79
N ILE A 150 -8.02 15.97 -19.56
CA ILE A 150 -7.10 17.03 -19.10
C ILE A 150 -7.87 18.30 -18.77
N SER A 151 -8.78 18.72 -19.65
CA SER A 151 -9.66 19.86 -19.41
C SER A 151 -10.51 19.64 -18.16
N LYS A 152 -11.06 18.43 -17.99
CA LYS A 152 -11.83 18.08 -16.79
C LYS A 152 -10.98 18.22 -15.52
N ILE A 153 -9.77 17.66 -15.49
CA ILE A 153 -8.84 17.83 -14.37
C ILE A 153 -8.59 19.32 -14.10
N ALA A 154 -8.22 20.09 -15.12
CA ALA A 154 -7.91 21.52 -14.97
C ALA A 154 -9.09 22.33 -14.41
N THR A 155 -10.33 21.95 -14.74
CA THR A 155 -11.53 22.60 -14.21
C THR A 155 -11.92 22.14 -12.80
N SER A 156 -11.63 20.89 -12.43
CA SER A 156 -12.02 20.32 -11.13
C SER A 156 -10.96 20.51 -10.04
N CYS A 157 -9.70 20.72 -10.41
CA CYS A 157 -8.56 20.81 -9.50
C CYS A 157 -7.99 22.24 -9.49
N PRO A 158 -8.52 23.16 -8.67
CA PRO A 158 -8.15 24.59 -8.71
C PRO A 158 -6.71 24.87 -8.24
N ASN A 159 -6.11 23.94 -7.49
CA ASN A 159 -4.75 24.06 -6.97
C ASN A 159 -3.68 23.54 -7.93
N LEU A 160 -4.08 23.02 -9.10
CA LEU A 160 -3.14 22.44 -10.05
C LEU A 160 -2.17 23.51 -10.52
N GLU A 161 -0.88 23.29 -10.28
CA GLU A 161 0.17 24.19 -10.73
C GLU A 161 0.14 24.26 -12.26
N ARG A 162 0.22 25.49 -12.79
CA ARG A 162 0.33 25.66 -14.24
C ARG A 162 1.73 25.17 -14.65
N PRO A 163 1.83 24.29 -15.66
CA PRO A 163 3.11 23.81 -16.16
C PRO A 163 3.97 24.95 -16.73
#